data_AF-A0AAV9KK26-F1
#
_entry.id   AF-A0AAV9KK26-F1
#
_cell.length_a   1.000
_cell.length_b   1.000
_cell.length_c   1.000
_cell.angle_alpha   90.00
_cell.angle_beta   90.00
_cell.angle_gamma   90.00
#
_symmetry.space_group_name_H-M   'P 1'
#
loop_
_entity.id
_entity.type
_entity.pdbx_description
1 polymer ?
#
loop_
_entity_poly.entity_id
_entity_poly.type
_entity_poly.pdbx_seq_one_letter_code
_entity_poly.pdbx_strand_id
1 'polypeptide(L)'
;MARHFTATTLENSGRRFYRCRRLGSNSYGYWNWIDEKLPLHVSTMIHNQKVELDSILKERNHLKKIVEDMDGIEDSYLKDMTANEMSELNDMDRNEISDLTKSFCLEGINVKFGVDG
;
A
#
# COMPACT_ATOMS: atom_id res chain seq x y z
N MET A 1 -52.33 -10.90 19.68
CA MET A 1 -51.56 -9.74 20.21
C MET A 1 -50.18 -10.21 20.62
N ALA A 2 -49.17 -10.01 19.76
CA ALA A 2 -47.77 -10.28 20.09
C ALA A 2 -47.23 -9.15 20.99
N ARG A 3 -46.46 -9.48 22.03
CA ARG A 3 -45.82 -8.49 22.91
C ARG A 3 -44.45 -8.11 22.33
N HIS A 4 -44.05 -6.87 22.54
CA HIS A 4 -42.76 -6.34 22.11
C HIS A 4 -41.82 -6.45 23.31
N PHE A 5 -40.61 -6.94 23.08
CA PHE A 5 -39.59 -7.12 24.10
C PHE A 5 -38.31 -6.41 23.67
N THR A 6 -37.53 -5.94 24.63
CA THR A 6 -36.21 -5.36 24.38
C THR A 6 -35.15 -6.37 24.77
N ALA A 7 -34.19 -6.61 23.88
CA ALA A 7 -33.05 -7.47 24.15
C ALA A 7 -32.11 -6.77 25.16
N THR A 8 -31.67 -7.56 26.14
CA THR A 8 -30.75 -7.13 27.22
C THR A 8 -29.38 -7.78 27.09
N THR A 9 -29.15 -8.56 26.03
CA THR A 9 -27.85 -9.16 25.75
C THR A 9 -26.86 -8.08 25.32
N LEU A 10 -25.59 -8.24 25.68
CA LEU A 10 -24.55 -7.21 25.45
C LEU A 10 -24.52 -6.74 23.99
N GLU A 11 -24.56 -7.66 23.02
CA GLU A 11 -24.46 -7.36 21.59
C GLU A 11 -25.73 -6.77 20.97
N ASN A 12 -26.90 -7.03 21.56
CA ASN A 12 -28.19 -6.62 21.00
C ASN A 12 -28.96 -5.68 21.95
N SER A 13 -28.26 -5.10 22.92
CA SER A 13 -28.86 -4.26 23.96
C SER A 13 -29.68 -3.14 23.31
N GLY A 14 -30.93 -3.00 23.75
CA GLY A 14 -31.83 -1.96 23.24
C GLY A 14 -32.59 -2.33 21.95
N ARG A 15 -32.21 -3.42 21.24
CA ARG A 15 -32.99 -3.88 20.07
C ARG A 15 -34.32 -4.46 20.50
N ARG A 16 -35.38 -4.19 19.73
CA ARG A 16 -36.74 -4.69 20.01
C ARG A 16 -37.06 -5.91 19.17
N PHE A 17 -37.82 -6.86 19.70
CA PHE A 17 -38.27 -8.06 18.98
C PHE A 17 -39.68 -8.47 19.39
N TYR A 18 -40.37 -9.16 18.48
CA TYR A 18 -41.60 -9.90 18.77
C TYR A 18 -41.24 -11.32 19.21
N ARG A 19 -41.97 -11.87 20.18
CA ARG A 19 -41.97 -13.32 20.46
C ARG A 19 -43.37 -13.82 20.76
N CYS A 20 -43.58 -15.12 20.57
CA CYS A 20 -44.85 -15.77 20.90
C CYS A 20 -45.22 -15.55 22.38
N ARG A 21 -46.51 -15.31 22.64
CA ARG A 21 -47.04 -15.10 24.01
C ARG A 21 -47.16 -16.39 24.82
N ARG A 22 -47.17 -17.56 24.17
CA ARG A 22 -47.28 -18.85 24.86
C ARG A 22 -46.02 -19.07 25.73
N LEU A 23 -46.22 -19.25 27.02
CA LEU A 23 -45.19 -19.63 28.00
C LEU A 23 -45.28 -21.13 28.25
N GLY A 24 -44.14 -21.82 28.34
CA GLY A 24 -44.05 -23.27 28.62
C GLY A 24 -43.74 -24.15 27.40
N SER A 25 -43.89 -25.46 27.54
CA SER A 25 -43.53 -26.49 26.55
C SER A 25 -44.24 -26.37 25.19
N ASN A 26 -45.32 -25.58 25.11
CA ASN A 26 -46.07 -25.30 23.88
C ASN A 26 -45.69 -23.95 23.22
N SER A 27 -44.58 -23.33 23.63
CA SER A 27 -44.04 -22.16 22.94
C SER A 27 -43.25 -22.61 21.70
N TYR A 28 -43.64 -22.14 20.52
CA TYR A 28 -43.03 -22.53 19.24
C TYR A 28 -41.63 -21.95 19.01
N GLY A 29 -40.97 -21.38 20.03
CA GLY A 29 -39.66 -20.73 19.89
C GLY A 29 -39.63 -19.52 18.94
N TYR A 30 -40.76 -19.14 18.35
CA TYR A 30 -40.83 -18.13 17.30
C TYR A 30 -40.61 -16.72 17.85
N TRP A 31 -39.65 -16.01 17.25
CA TRP A 31 -39.35 -14.61 17.50
C TRP A 31 -38.86 -13.94 16.20
N ASN A 32 -39.08 -12.63 16.08
CA ASN A 32 -38.58 -11.81 14.97
C ASN A 32 -38.08 -10.47 15.49
N TRP A 33 -36.97 -9.97 14.98
CA TRP A 33 -36.53 -8.60 15.26
C TRP A 33 -37.55 -7.58 14.75
N ILE A 34 -37.69 -6.50 15.53
CA ILE A 34 -38.35 -5.25 15.15
C ILE A 34 -37.23 -4.31 14.75
N ASP A 35 -36.57 -4.64 13.65
CA ASP A 35 -35.66 -3.72 13.00
C ASP A 35 -36.53 -2.70 12.28
N GLU A 36 -36.57 -1.46 12.78
CA GLU A 36 -37.22 -0.38 12.04
C GLU A 36 -36.51 -0.25 10.69
N LYS A 37 -37.27 -0.37 9.59
CA LYS A 37 -36.73 -0.02 8.28
C LYS A 37 -36.29 1.44 8.38
N LEU A 38 -35.01 1.68 8.10
CA LEU A 38 -34.49 3.03 8.04
C LEU A 38 -35.38 3.87 7.12
N PRO A 39 -35.73 5.11 7.50
CA PRO A 39 -36.41 6.00 6.58
C PRO A 39 -35.65 6.08 5.25
N LEU A 40 -36.38 6.16 4.13
CA LEU A 40 -35.78 6.11 2.79
C LEU A 40 -34.62 7.09 2.65
N HIS A 41 -34.76 8.31 3.16
CA HIS A 41 -33.71 9.33 3.10
C HIS A 41 -32.42 8.91 3.81
N VAL A 42 -32.52 8.24 4.97
CA VAL A 42 -31.34 7.73 5.70
C VAL A 42 -30.69 6.60 4.93
N SER A 43 -31.48 5.66 4.41
CA SER A 43 -30.97 4.55 3.61
C SER A 43 -30.26 5.03 2.34
N THR A 44 -30.82 6.03 1.65
CA THR A 44 -30.21 6.64 0.45
C THR A 44 -28.93 7.38 0.80
N MET A 45 -28.90 8.14 1.90
CA MET A 45 -27.69 8.83 2.35
C MET A 45 -26.55 7.85 2.66
N ILE A 46 -26.84 6.77 3.39
CA ILE A 46 -25.86 5.70 3.68
C ILE A 46 -25.36 5.07 2.38
N HIS A 47 -26.26 4.80 1.42
CA HIS A 47 -25.87 4.24 0.14
C HIS A 47 -24.94 5.17 -0.63
N ASN A 48 -25.29 6.45 -0.76
CA ASN A 48 -24.47 7.43 -1.46
C ASN A 48 -23.08 7.57 -0.83
N GLN A 49 -23.02 7.63 0.51
CA GLN A 49 -21.75 7.68 1.24
C GLN A 49 -20.87 6.45 0.97
N LYS A 50 -21.47 5.25 0.88
CA LYS A 50 -20.71 4.04 0.51
C LYS A 50 -20.14 4.14 -0.91
N VAL A 51 -20.96 4.59 -1.86
CA VAL A 51 -20.52 4.76 -3.26
C VAL A 51 -19.38 5.77 -3.36
N GLU A 52 -19.47 6.90 -2.65
CA GLU A 52 -18.42 7.91 -2.60
C GLU A 52 -17.13 7.35 -1.99
N LEU A 53 -17.23 6.62 -0.87
CA LEU A 53 -16.07 5.97 -0.23
C LEU A 53 -15.38 4.98 -1.16
N ASP A 54 -16.15 4.15 -1.88
CA ASP A 54 -15.60 3.18 -2.83
C ASP A 54 -14.87 3.89 -3.99
N SER A 55 -15.42 5.01 -4.47
CA SER A 55 -14.78 5.84 -5.49
C SER A 55 -13.45 6.42 -5.00
N ILE A 56 -13.43 7.00 -3.79
CA ILE A 56 -12.23 7.57 -3.18
C ILE A 56 -11.15 6.49 -2.99
N LEU A 57 -11.53 5.30 -2.52
CA LEU A 57 -10.59 4.19 -2.35
C LEU A 57 -9.96 3.74 -3.67
N LYS A 58 -10.76 3.71 -4.75
CA LYS A 58 -10.27 3.38 -6.09
C LYS A 58 -9.24 4.40 -6.59
N GLU A 59 -9.55 5.68 -6.44
CA GLU A 59 -8.64 6.76 -6.86
C GLU A 59 -7.35 6.79 -6.03
N ARG A 60 -7.45 6.64 -4.70
CA ARG A 60 -6.29 6.48 -3.82
C ARG A 60 -5.38 5.33 -4.28
N ASN A 61 -5.94 4.18 -4.61
CA ASN A 61 -5.15 3.03 -5.08
C ASN A 61 -4.47 3.31 -6.42
N HIS A 62 -5.15 4.03 -7.32
CA HIS A 62 -4.57 4.43 -8.59
C HIS A 62 -3.38 5.39 -8.39
N LEU A 63 -3.54 6.42 -7.55
CA LEU A 63 -2.48 7.36 -7.22
C LEU A 63 -1.30 6.68 -6.53
N LYS A 64 -1.56 5.75 -5.60
CA LYS A 64 -0.51 4.96 -4.95
C LYS A 64 0.36 4.21 -5.96
N LYS A 65 -0.28 3.58 -6.95
CA LYS A 65 0.42 2.89 -8.03
C LYS A 65 1.29 3.85 -8.86
N ILE A 66 0.75 5.02 -9.22
CA ILE A 66 1.51 6.03 -9.97
C ILE A 66 2.75 6.47 -9.19
N VAL A 67 2.63 6.69 -7.87
CA VAL A 67 3.77 7.06 -7.02
C VAL A 67 4.81 5.93 -6.96
N GLU A 68 4.38 4.68 -6.79
CA GLU A 68 5.28 3.52 -6.81
C GLU A 68 6.01 3.37 -8.15
N ASP A 69 5.31 3.58 -9.27
CA ASP A 69 5.90 3.54 -10.61
C ASP A 69 6.92 4.69 -10.82
N MET A 70 6.67 5.89 -10.29
CA MET A 70 7.59 7.02 -10.37
C MET A 70 8.85 6.84 -9.52
N ASP A 71 8.71 6.33 -8.29
CA ASP A 71 9.85 6.03 -7.39
C ASP A 71 10.81 5.01 -8.03
N GLY A 72 10.28 4.03 -8.76
CA GLY A 72 11.07 3.07 -9.52
C GLY A 72 11.82 3.67 -10.73
N ILE A 73 11.26 4.71 -11.36
CA ILE A 73 11.89 5.38 -12.51
C ILE A 73 13.10 6.21 -12.05
N GLU A 74 12.96 6.98 -10.97
CA GLU A 74 14.03 7.86 -10.47
C GLU A 74 15.27 7.05 -10.05
N ASP A 75 15.09 5.94 -9.34
CA ASP A 75 16.19 5.06 -8.92
C ASP A 75 16.91 4.42 -10.12
N SER A 76 16.18 4.02 -11.17
CA SER A 76 16.79 3.42 -12.38
C SER A 76 17.57 4.45 -13.21
N TYR A 77 17.02 5.65 -13.40
CA TYR A 77 17.63 6.67 -14.25
C TYR A 77 18.88 7.28 -13.60
N LEU A 78 18.83 7.51 -12.28
CA LEU A 78 19.99 7.98 -11.52
C LEU A 78 21.10 6.92 -11.48
N LYS A 79 20.77 5.63 -11.35
CA LYS A 79 21.75 4.53 -11.40
C LYS A 79 22.45 4.44 -12.75
N ASP A 80 21.71 4.53 -13.85
CA ASP A 80 22.29 4.46 -15.19
C ASP A 80 23.18 5.68 -15.49
N MET A 81 22.77 6.89 -15.10
CA MET A 81 23.58 8.10 -15.24
C MET A 81 24.87 8.00 -14.41
N THR A 82 24.77 7.57 -13.15
CA THR A 82 25.94 7.38 -12.27
C THR A 82 26.89 6.31 -12.82
N ALA A 83 26.36 5.20 -13.35
CA ALA A 83 27.16 4.14 -13.94
C ALA A 83 27.91 4.62 -15.20
N ASN A 84 27.27 5.43 -16.04
CA ASN A 84 27.89 6.00 -17.23
C ASN A 84 28.99 7.01 -16.86
N GLU A 85 28.74 7.93 -15.93
CA GLU A 85 29.75 8.88 -15.44
C GLU A 85 30.95 8.17 -14.80
N MET A 86 30.71 7.14 -13.98
CA MET A 86 31.79 6.32 -13.40
C MET A 86 32.59 5.57 -14.47
N SER A 87 31.98 5.13 -15.57
CA SER A 87 32.70 4.52 -16.69
C SER A 87 33.60 5.54 -17.39
N GLU A 88 33.09 6.74 -17.65
CA GLU A 88 33.84 7.81 -18.33
C GLU A 88 35.06 8.27 -17.52
N LEU A 89 34.91 8.40 -16.19
CA LEU A 89 36.05 8.70 -15.30
C LEU A 89 37.10 7.59 -15.30
N ASN A 90 36.69 6.33 -15.24
CA ASN A 90 37.62 5.20 -15.27
C ASN A 90 38.39 5.09 -16.60
N ASP A 91 37.74 5.41 -17.72
CA ASP A 91 38.38 5.43 -19.02
C ASP A 91 39.39 6.58 -19.12
N MET A 92 39.07 7.74 -18.55
CA MET A 92 39.98 8.88 -18.48
C MET A 92 41.23 8.56 -17.66
N ASP A 93 41.06 8.04 -16.44
CA ASP A 93 42.17 7.63 -15.56
C ASP A 93 43.06 6.57 -16.23
N ARG A 94 42.45 5.60 -16.91
CA ARG A 94 43.20 4.56 -17.66
C ARG A 94 44.03 5.17 -18.77
N ASN A 95 43.48 6.13 -19.51
CA ASN A 95 44.18 6.79 -20.60
C ASN A 95 45.35 7.62 -20.07
N GLU A 96 45.16 8.37 -18.98
CA GLU A 96 46.24 9.13 -18.33
C GLU A 96 47.37 8.22 -17.84
N ILE A 97 47.04 7.10 -17.17
CA ILE A 97 48.03 6.11 -16.74
C ILE A 97 48.78 5.52 -17.94
N SER A 98 48.08 5.24 -19.04
CA SER A 98 48.69 4.72 -20.26
C SER A 98 49.70 5.70 -20.85
N ASP A 99 49.35 6.98 -20.91
CA ASP A 99 50.21 8.01 -21.50
C ASP A 99 51.43 8.33 -20.62
N LEU A 100 51.25 8.37 -19.30
CA LEU A 100 52.37 8.46 -18.34
C LEU A 100 53.29 7.24 -18.45
N THR A 101 52.74 6.04 -18.62
CA THR A 101 53.54 4.83 -18.80
C THR A 101 54.37 4.89 -20.09
N LYS A 102 53.78 5.38 -21.18
CA LYS A 102 54.47 5.54 -22.46
C LYS A 102 55.57 6.60 -22.38
N SER A 103 55.32 7.75 -21.76
CA SER A 103 56.33 8.80 -21.62
C SER A 103 57.53 8.30 -20.81
N PHE A 104 57.25 7.57 -19.74
CA PHE A 104 58.27 6.98 -18.89
C PHE A 104 59.13 5.93 -19.62
N CYS A 105 58.51 5.07 -20.44
CA CYS A 105 59.23 4.13 -21.30
C CYS A 105 60.11 4.82 -22.36
N LEU A 106 59.66 5.97 -22.89
CA LEU A 106 60.40 6.75 -23.89
C LEU A 106 61.57 7.53 -23.29
N GLU A 107 61.45 7.99 -22.05
CA GLU A 107 62.52 8.66 -21.30
C GLU A 107 63.60 7.69 -20.79
N GLY A 108 63.45 6.38 -21.02
CA GLY A 108 64.45 5.37 -20.67
C GLY A 108 64.59 5.15 -19.16
N ILE A 109 63.69 5.72 -18.35
CA ILE A 109 63.67 5.49 -16.91
C ILE A 109 62.97 4.14 -16.70
N ASN A 110 63.63 3.22 -16.01
CA ASN A 110 63.12 1.87 -15.75
C ASN A 110 62.84 1.78 -14.24
N VAL A 111 61.69 2.28 -13.78
CA VAL A 111 61.23 2.10 -12.40
C VAL A 111 60.84 0.64 -12.25
N LYS A 112 61.75 -0.14 -11.65
CA LYS A 112 61.40 -1.42 -11.05
C LYS A 112 60.51 -1.12 -9.85
N PHE A 113 59.22 -1.42 -9.96
CA PHE A 113 58.39 -1.61 -8.78
C PHE A 113 58.88 -2.88 -8.08
N GLY A 114 59.79 -2.70 -7.12
CA GLY A 114 60.14 -3.76 -6.17
C GLY A 114 58.94 -3.99 -5.26
N VAL A 115 58.34 -5.17 -5.35
CA VAL A 115 57.51 -5.71 -4.26
C VAL A 115 58.49 -6.38 -3.32
N ASP A 116 58.91 -5.66 -2.28
CA ASP A 116 59.62 -6.28 -1.16
C ASP A 116 58.61 -7.16 -0.41
N GLY A 117 58.99 -8.44 -0.26
CA GLY A 117 58.19 -9.50 0.37
C GLY A 117 58.24 -9.51 1.89
#